data_AF-A0A0Q4QCF3-F1
#
_entry.id   AF-A0A0Q4QCF3-F1
#
_cell.length_a   1.000
_cell.length_b   1.000
_cell.length_c   1.000
_cell.angle_alpha   90.00
_cell.angle_beta   90.00
_cell.angle_gamma   90.00
#
_symmetry.space_group_name_H-M   'P 1'
#
loop_
_entity.id
_entity.type
_entity.pdbx_description
1 polymer ?
#
loop_
_entity_poly.entity_id
_entity_poly.type
_entity_poly.pdbx_seq_one_letter_code
_entity_poly.pdbx_strand_id
1 'polypeptide(L)'
;MFYTSRCVPGVDVDQIVQHSRHNNAVDGITGLLWYNDGIFLQVIEGPESSVASTYARIAKDPRHDALTILSDRPVEAREFGYWSMERAERGSADSDALLARLERRLNNAPDAVRQAFTAAAFR
;
A
#
# COMPACT_ATOMS: atom_id res chain seq x y z
N MET A 1 0.72 2.68 7.88
CA MET A 1 -0.25 1.59 7.67
C MET A 1 0.03 0.88 6.36
N PHE A 2 -0.01 -0.45 6.35
CA PHE A 2 0.11 -1.30 5.17
C PHE A 2 -1.12 -2.17 5.02
N TYR A 3 -1.59 -2.35 3.80
CA TYR A 3 -2.72 -3.24 3.53
C TYR A 3 -2.62 -3.89 2.15
N THR A 4 -3.40 -4.95 1.97
CA THR A 4 -3.67 -5.55 0.66
C THR A 4 -5.15 -5.44 0.34
N SER A 5 -5.49 -5.49 -0.93
CA SER A 5 -6.87 -5.53 -1.41
C SER A 5 -6.93 -6.13 -2.81
N ARG A 6 -8.10 -6.63 -3.21
CA ARG A 6 -8.31 -7.13 -4.56
C ARG A 6 -8.86 -6.01 -5.44
N CYS A 7 -8.20 -5.80 -6.57
CA CYS A 7 -8.60 -4.87 -7.62
C CYS A 7 -9.79 -5.44 -8.41
N VAL A 8 -10.76 -4.60 -8.72
CA VAL A 8 -11.85 -4.93 -9.64
C VAL A 8 -11.31 -4.90 -11.09
N PRO A 9 -11.73 -5.80 -11.98
CA PRO A 9 -11.29 -5.78 -13.39
C PRO A 9 -11.58 -4.44 -14.09
N GLY A 10 -10.68 -4.02 -14.99
CA GLY A 10 -10.86 -2.82 -15.82
C GLY A 10 -10.48 -1.49 -15.14
N VAL A 11 -9.89 -1.54 -13.94
CA VAL A 11 -9.42 -0.36 -13.23
C VAL A 11 -8.12 0.17 -13.84
N ASP A 12 -8.08 1.48 -14.07
CA ASP A 12 -6.88 2.21 -14.46
C ASP A 12 -6.02 2.54 -13.22
N VAL A 13 -4.92 1.79 -13.07
CA VAL A 13 -3.99 1.96 -11.94
C VAL A 13 -3.22 3.27 -12.03
N ASP A 14 -2.91 3.76 -13.23
CA ASP A 14 -2.23 5.05 -13.40
C ASP A 14 -3.13 6.19 -12.94
N GLN A 15 -4.42 6.11 -13.24
CA GLN A 15 -5.39 7.07 -12.74
C GLN A 15 -5.49 7.05 -11.21
N ILE A 16 -5.42 5.87 -10.56
CA ILE A 16 -5.37 5.77 -9.09
C ILE A 16 -4.13 6.48 -8.53
N VAL A 17 -2.96 6.21 -9.12
CA VAL A 17 -1.69 6.77 -8.65
C VAL A 17 -1.68 8.29 -8.80
N GLN A 18 -2.19 8.82 -9.92
CA GLN A 18 -2.28 10.27 -10.15
C GLN A 18 -3.16 10.97 -9.11
N HIS A 19 -4.37 10.45 -8.86
CA HIS A 19 -5.24 11.00 -7.81
C HIS A 19 -4.63 10.87 -6.42
N SER A 20 -3.99 9.74 -6.13
CA SER A 20 -3.31 9.50 -4.86
C SER A 20 -2.20 10.52 -4.63
N ARG A 21 -1.37 10.80 -5.64
CA ARG A 21 -0.30 11.82 -5.54
C ARG A 21 -0.85 13.18 -5.12
N HIS A 22 -1.94 13.62 -5.74
CA HIS A 22 -2.56 14.91 -5.44
C HIS A 22 -3.10 14.96 -4.01
N ASN A 23 -3.95 14.01 -3.63
CA ASN A 23 -4.56 13.96 -2.30
C ASN A 23 -3.50 13.80 -1.20
N ASN A 24 -2.52 12.92 -1.44
CA ASN A 24 -1.50 12.64 -0.46
C ASN A 24 -0.56 13.83 -0.23
N ALA A 25 -0.26 14.61 -1.29
CA ALA A 25 0.55 15.82 -1.14
C ALA A 25 -0.15 16.85 -0.22
N VAL A 26 -1.47 17.02 -0.34
CA VAL A 26 -2.25 17.92 0.51
C VAL A 26 -2.29 17.43 1.97
N ASP A 27 -2.45 16.12 2.15
CA ASP A 27 -2.64 15.51 3.47
C ASP A 27 -1.33 15.16 4.20
N GLY A 28 -0.18 15.45 3.59
CA GLY A 28 1.14 15.08 4.11
C GLY A 28 1.36 13.57 4.17
N ILE A 29 0.74 12.82 3.26
CA ILE A 29 0.88 11.38 3.11
C ILE A 29 1.99 11.06 2.12
N THR A 30 2.75 10.02 2.42
CA THR A 30 3.71 9.41 1.50
C THR A 30 3.40 7.93 1.39
N GLY A 31 3.86 7.28 0.33
CA GLY A 31 3.59 5.87 0.18
C GLY A 31 3.99 5.27 -1.16
N LEU A 32 3.74 3.97 -1.23
CA LEU A 32 3.98 3.14 -2.40
C LEU A 32 2.73 2.31 -2.69
N LEU A 33 2.40 2.17 -3.96
CA LEU A 33 1.37 1.29 -4.46
C LEU A 33 2.02 0.26 -5.38
N TRP A 34 1.96 -1.00 -4.97
CA TRP A 34 2.32 -2.13 -5.79
C TRP A 34 1.07 -2.82 -6.31
N TYR A 35 1.08 -3.21 -7.58
CA TYR A 35 -0.02 -3.88 -8.24
C TYR A 35 0.49 -5.05 -9.08
N ASN A 36 -0.10 -6.24 -8.90
CA ASN A 36 0.14 -7.41 -9.71
C ASN A 36 -1.10 -8.31 -9.71
N ASP A 37 -1.46 -8.83 -10.88
CA ASP A 37 -2.52 -9.84 -11.05
C ASP A 37 -3.81 -9.58 -10.23
N GLY A 38 -4.31 -8.34 -10.30
CA GLY A 38 -5.55 -7.97 -9.62
C GLY A 38 -5.42 -7.82 -8.10
N ILE A 39 -4.21 -7.74 -7.54
CA ILE A 39 -3.97 -7.47 -6.12
C ILE A 39 -3.21 -6.17 -5.95
N PHE A 40 -3.70 -5.31 -5.08
CA PHE A 40 -2.97 -4.15 -4.58
C PHE A 40 -2.28 -4.49 -3.27
N LEU A 41 -1.04 -4.02 -3.14
CA LEU A 41 -0.36 -3.85 -1.87
C LEU A 41 0.00 -2.38 -1.74
N GLN A 42 -0.48 -1.73 -0.68
CA GLN A 42 -0.26 -0.31 -0.49
C GLN A 42 0.32 0.01 0.89
N VAL A 43 1.26 0.95 0.89
CA VAL A 43 1.82 1.59 2.07
C VAL A 43 1.38 3.04 2.10
N ILE A 44 0.87 3.49 3.24
CA ILE A 44 0.67 4.91 3.54
C ILE A 44 1.31 5.26 4.88
N GLU A 45 2.08 6.34 4.88
CA GLU A 45 2.73 6.90 6.06
C GLU A 45 2.27 8.35 6.21
N GLY A 46 2.26 8.88 7.43
CA GLY A 46 1.94 10.28 7.69
C GLY A 46 1.39 10.55 9.09
N PRO A 47 0.92 11.78 9.34
CA PRO A 47 0.21 12.11 10.56
C PRO A 47 -0.96 11.14 10.76
N GLU A 48 -1.17 10.69 12.00
CA GLU A 48 -2.18 9.67 12.34
C GLU A 48 -3.57 10.01 11.79
N SER A 49 -4.02 11.25 11.99
CA SER A 49 -5.32 11.74 11.49
C SER A 49 -5.41 11.73 9.97
N SER A 50 -4.31 12.07 9.27
CA SER A 50 -4.23 12.05 7.81
C SER A 50 -4.28 10.63 7.27
N VAL A 51 -3.57 9.69 7.92
CA VAL A 51 -3.55 8.27 7.56
C VAL A 51 -4.93 7.67 7.76
N ALA A 52 -5.58 7.92 8.90
CA ALA A 52 -6.92 7.43 9.19
C ALA A 52 -7.95 7.95 8.18
N SER A 53 -7.91 9.25 7.86
CA SER A 53 -8.82 9.85 6.88
C SER A 53 -8.57 9.31 5.47
N THR A 54 -7.31 9.13 5.09
CA THR A 54 -6.91 8.56 3.79
C THR A 54 -7.38 7.11 3.67
N TYR A 55 -7.16 6.30 4.71
CA TYR A 55 -7.63 4.92 4.76
C TYR A 55 -9.15 4.82 4.70
N ALA A 56 -9.88 5.72 5.37
CA ALA A 56 -11.34 5.76 5.30
C ALA A 56 -11.88 6.08 3.91
N ARG A 57 -11.18 6.90 3.12
CA ARG A 57 -11.52 7.14 1.69
C ARG A 57 -11.23 5.90 0.85
N ILE A 58 -10.05 5.31 1.04
CA ILE A 58 -9.62 4.09 0.35
C ILE A 58 -10.62 2.96 0.61
N ALA A 59 -10.96 2.67 1.86
CA ALA A 59 -11.84 1.55 2.22
C ALA A 59 -13.26 1.63 1.61
N LYS A 60 -13.66 2.79 1.07
CA LYS A 60 -14.95 3.01 0.40
C LYS A 60 -14.83 3.07 -1.12
N ASP A 61 -13.63 2.95 -1.66
CA ASP A 61 -13.37 3.07 -3.08
C ASP A 61 -13.91 1.82 -3.82
N PRO A 62 -14.82 1.98 -4.79
CA PRO A 62 -15.44 0.85 -5.48
C PRO A 62 -14.50 0.12 -6.44
N ARG A 63 -13.28 0.64 -6.67
CA ARG A 63 -12.28 0.04 -7.56
C ARG A 63 -11.57 -1.17 -6.94
N HIS A 64 -11.79 -1.44 -5.65
CA HIS A 64 -11.21 -2.59 -4.96
C HIS A 64 -12.11 -3.09 -3.82
N ASP A 65 -11.84 -4.30 -3.37
CA ASP A 65 -12.52 -4.93 -2.24
C ASP A 65 -11.56 -5.82 -1.42
N ALA A 66 -12.12 -6.56 -0.45
CA ALA A 66 -11.38 -7.54 0.36
C ALA A 66 -10.12 -6.96 1.04
N LEU A 67 -10.23 -5.75 1.61
CA LEU A 67 -9.12 -5.10 2.29
C LEU A 67 -8.66 -5.92 3.50
N THR A 68 -7.34 -6.11 3.60
CA THR A 68 -6.69 -6.77 4.74
C THR A 68 -5.56 -5.88 5.24
N ILE A 69 -5.66 -5.37 6.46
CA ILE A 69 -4.58 -4.61 7.09
C ILE A 69 -3.47 -5.58 7.48
N LEU A 70 -2.26 -5.33 6.96
CA LEU A 70 -1.08 -6.12 7.29
C LEU A 70 -0.32 -5.54 8.48
N SER A 71 -0.32 -4.22 8.62
CA SER A 71 0.33 -3.53 9.73
C SER A 71 -0.26 -2.14 9.89
N ASP A 72 -0.70 -1.81 11.10
CA ASP A 72 -1.05 -0.46 11.49
C ASP A 72 -0.36 -0.12 12.80
N ARG A 73 0.70 0.69 12.71
CA ARG A 73 1.53 1.06 13.86
C ARG A 73 2.26 2.38 13.67
N PRO A 74 2.60 3.07 14.76
CA PRO A 74 3.45 4.25 14.70
C PRO A 74 4.86 3.90 14.20
N VAL A 75 5.48 4.86 13.53
CA VAL A 75 6.87 4.83 13.05
C VAL A 75 7.54 6.14 13.44
N GLU A 76 8.82 6.10 13.80
CA GLU A 76 9.57 7.31 14.19
C GLU A 76 9.91 8.19 12.98
N ALA A 77 10.09 7.58 11.81
CA ALA A 77 10.39 8.24 10.56
C ALA A 77 9.78 7.44 9.38
N ARG A 78 9.68 8.10 8.22
CA ARG A 78 9.19 7.52 6.97
C ARG A 78 10.11 6.37 6.54
N GLU A 79 9.56 5.18 6.36
CA GLU A 79 10.34 3.98 6.03
C GLU A 79 10.34 3.67 4.53
N PHE A 80 9.42 4.28 3.78
CA PHE A 80 9.14 3.97 2.36
C PHE A 80 9.31 5.21 1.45
N GLY A 81 10.19 6.12 1.86
CA GLY A 81 10.54 7.32 1.10
C GLY A 81 9.55 8.47 1.26
N TYR A 82 9.79 9.52 0.49
CA TYR A 82 9.09 10.81 0.61
C TYR A 82 8.18 11.13 -0.57
N TRP A 83 7.94 10.15 -1.46
CA TRP A 83 7.03 10.32 -2.57
C TRP A 83 5.58 10.31 -2.09
N SER A 84 4.77 11.26 -2.56
CA SER A 84 3.34 11.32 -2.21
C SER A 84 2.61 10.02 -2.56
N MET A 85 2.94 9.42 -3.70
CA MET A 85 2.63 8.04 -4.05
C MET A 85 3.49 7.60 -5.23
N GLU A 86 4.26 6.53 -5.07
CA GLU A 86 5.02 5.91 -6.16
C GLU A 86 4.43 4.54 -6.53
N ARG A 87 4.46 4.22 -7.84
CA ARG A 87 3.94 2.97 -8.38
C ARG A 87 5.11 2.01 -8.52
N ALA A 88 4.99 0.82 -7.92
CA ALA A 88 5.90 -0.29 -8.15
C ALA A 88 5.19 -1.36 -8.99
N GLU A 89 5.94 -1.96 -9.92
CA GLU A 89 5.46 -3.03 -10.80
C GLU A 89 6.38 -4.24 -10.69
N ARG A 90 5.81 -5.43 -10.87
CA ARG A 90 6.58 -6.67 -10.81
C ARG A 90 7.76 -6.63 -11.79
N GLY A 91 8.93 -7.03 -11.32
CA GLY A 91 10.15 -7.15 -12.14
C GLY A 91 10.98 -5.86 -12.23
N SER A 92 10.57 -4.78 -11.57
CA SER A 92 11.45 -3.62 -11.36
C SER A 92 12.28 -3.78 -10.09
N ALA A 93 13.50 -3.21 -10.09
CA ALA A 93 14.37 -3.21 -8.91
C ALA A 93 13.70 -2.54 -7.69
N ASP A 94 12.89 -1.51 -7.93
CA ASP A 94 12.15 -0.79 -6.88
C ASP A 94 11.07 -1.67 -6.24
N SER A 95 10.41 -2.52 -7.03
CA SER A 95 9.43 -3.49 -6.52
C SER A 95 10.09 -4.52 -5.60
N ASP A 96 11.24 -5.07 -5.99
CA ASP A 96 11.94 -6.06 -5.16
C ASP A 96 12.42 -5.45 -3.84
N ALA A 97 12.92 -4.20 -3.89
CA ALA A 97 13.33 -3.47 -2.70
C ALA A 97 12.14 -3.19 -1.76
N LEU A 98 10.98 -2.82 -2.31
CA LEU A 98 9.73 -2.63 -1.58
C LEU A 98 9.27 -3.92 -0.90
N LEU A 99 9.14 -5.02 -1.66
CA LEU A 99 8.69 -6.30 -1.13
C LEU A 99 9.61 -6.81 -0.02
N ALA A 100 10.93 -6.74 -0.21
CA ALA A 100 11.89 -7.12 0.82
C ALA A 100 11.79 -6.24 2.08
N ARG A 101 11.48 -4.95 1.93
CA ARG A 101 11.27 -4.05 3.07
C ARG A 101 10.00 -4.41 3.84
N LEU A 102 8.92 -4.72 3.14
CA LEU A 102 7.65 -5.15 3.73
C LEU A 102 7.79 -6.49 4.44
N GLU A 103 8.43 -7.47 3.81
CA GLU A 103 8.71 -8.77 4.41
C GLU A 103 9.46 -8.60 5.74
N ARG A 104 10.55 -7.83 5.75
CA ARG A 104 11.29 -7.51 6.99
C ARG A 104 10.41 -6.87 8.05
N ARG A 105 9.45 -6.01 7.65
CA ARG A 105 8.51 -5.39 8.60
C ARG A 105 7.55 -6.41 9.21
N LEU A 106 7.14 -7.39 8.43
CA LEU A 106 6.14 -8.39 8.79
C LEU A 106 6.75 -9.66 9.43
N ASN A 107 8.07 -9.73 9.61
CA ASN A 107 8.76 -10.89 10.19
C ASN A 107 8.14 -11.40 11.51
N ASN A 108 7.68 -10.49 12.37
CA ASN A 108 7.06 -10.81 13.65
C ASN A 108 5.52 -10.65 13.64
N ALA A 109 4.90 -10.49 12.47
CA ALA A 109 3.47 -10.42 12.35
C ALA A 109 2.84 -11.82 12.51
N PRO A 110 1.55 -11.89 12.91
CA PRO A 110 0.83 -13.16 12.97
C PRO A 110 0.89 -13.93 11.64
N ASP A 111 0.86 -15.26 11.70
CA ASP A 111 0.96 -16.12 10.51
C ASP A 111 -0.04 -15.76 9.42
N ALA A 112 -1.28 -15.46 9.79
CA ALA A 112 -2.32 -15.04 8.85
C ALA A 112 -1.93 -13.78 8.06
N VAL A 113 -1.27 -12.81 8.70
CA VAL A 113 -0.79 -11.58 8.05
C VAL A 113 0.36 -11.89 7.10
N ARG A 114 1.31 -12.72 7.53
CA ARG A 114 2.45 -13.12 6.69
C ARG A 114 1.98 -13.90 5.47
N GLN A 115 1.02 -14.81 5.63
CA GLN A 115 0.40 -15.54 4.53
C GLN A 115 -0.36 -14.62 3.58
N ALA A 116 -1.13 -13.65 4.08
CA ALA A 116 -1.81 -12.66 3.24
C ALA A 116 -0.82 -11.82 2.41
N PHE A 117 0.31 -11.42 3.00
CA PHE A 117 1.39 -10.75 2.29
C PHE A 117 2.00 -11.65 1.19
N THR A 118 2.38 -12.88 1.52
CA THR A 118 2.98 -13.81 0.55
C THR A 118 2.03 -14.09 -0.61
N ALA A 119 0.75 -14.33 -0.33
CA ALA A 119 -0.26 -14.58 -1.35
C ALA A 119 -0.49 -13.38 -2.26
N ALA A 120 -0.35 -12.15 -1.75
CA ALA A 120 -0.42 -10.94 -2.54
C ALA A 120 0.84 -10.71 -3.37
N ALA A 121 2.03 -10.84 -2.77
CA ALA A 121 3.31 -10.46 -3.36
C ALA A 121 3.82 -11.44 -4.43
N PHE A 122 3.50 -12.73 -4.32
CA PHE A 122 4.10 -13.79 -5.13
C PHE A 122 3.10 -14.59 -5.97
N ARG A 123 1.92 -14.02 -6.25
CA ARG A 123 0.96 -14.62 -7.17
C ARG A 123 1.44 -14.60 -8.61
#